data_AF-A0A2H6IDZ1-F1
#
_entry.id   AF-A0A2H6IDZ1-F1
#
_cell.length_a   1.000
_cell.length_b   1.000
_cell.length_c   1.000
_cell.angle_alpha   90.00
_cell.angle_beta   90.00
_cell.angle_gamma   90.00
#
_symmetry.space_group_name_H-M   'P 1'
#
loop_
_entity.id
_entity.type
_entity.pdbx_description
1 polymer ?
#
loop_
_entity_poly.entity_id
_entity_poly.type
_entity_poly.pdbx_seq_one_letter_code
_entity_poly.pdbx_strand_id
1 'polypeptide(L)' 'MRDIVLYCTEEGLWAAETMRLPGYTAYGRSEEEAMKRIRDAITMYFPCGECKEAEGGH' A
#
# COMPACT_ATOMS: atom_id res chain seq x y z
N MET A 1 1.31 1.91 -8.72
CA MET A 1 0.31 2.06 -7.62
C MET A 1 -1.04 1.41 -7.99
N ARG A 2 -1.03 0.35 -8.82
CA ARG A 2 -2.24 -0.38 -9.24
C ARG A 2 -2.51 -1.61 -8.35
N ASP A 3 -1.75 -1.74 -7.26
CA ASP A 3 -1.62 -2.96 -6.45
C ASP A 3 -2.08 -2.74 -5.00
N ILE A 4 -3.07 -1.87 -4.80
CA ILE A 4 -3.71 -1.70 -3.50
C ILE A 4 -5.10 -2.31 -3.59
N VAL A 5 -5.34 -3.33 -2.76
CA VAL A 5 -6.67 -3.94 -2.57
C VAL A 5 -7.34 -3.21 -1.41
N LEU A 6 -8.57 -2.75 -1.61
CA LEU A 6 -9.35 -2.02 -0.61
C LEU A 6 -10.68 -2.72 -0.40
N TYR A 7 -11.05 -2.98 0.85
CA TYR A 7 -12.30 -3.65 1.21
C TYR A 7 -12.78 -3.22 2.60
N CYS A 8 -14.08 -3.37 2.86
CA CYS A 8 -14.66 -3.14 4.17
C CYS A 8 -14.70 -4.47 4.95
N THR A 9 -14.32 -4.41 6.22
CA THR A 9 -14.34 -5.55 7.15
C THR A 9 -15.74 -5.76 7.75
N GLU A 10 -15.96 -6.93 8.32
CA GLU A 10 -17.22 -7.25 9.04
C GLU A 10 -17.47 -6.33 10.24
N GLU A 11 -16.40 -5.74 10.81
CA GLU A 11 -16.45 -4.77 11.91
C GLU A 11 -16.72 -3.33 11.45
N GLY A 12 -16.88 -3.11 10.14
CA GLY A 12 -17.16 -1.79 9.56
C GLY A 12 -15.94 -0.88 9.38
N LEU A 13 -14.72 -1.43 9.52
CA LEU A 13 -13.48 -0.72 9.20
C LEU A 13 -13.07 -0.95 7.75
N TRP A 14 -12.40 0.04 7.15
CA TRP A 14 -11.77 -0.10 5.84
C TRP A 14 -10.36 -0.66 5.98
N ALA A 15 -10.05 -1.68 5.19
CA ALA A 15 -8.75 -2.33 5.14
C ALA A 15 -8.12 -2.15 3.75
N ALA A 16 -6.84 -1.77 3.73
CA ALA A 16 -6.06 -1.58 2.52
C ALA A 16 -4.78 -2.43 2.57
N GLU A 17 -4.57 -3.24 1.54
CA GLU A 17 -3.44 -4.19 1.45
C GLU A 17 -2.68 -3.98 0.14
N THR A 18 -1.40 -4.34 0.11
CA THR A 18 -0.59 -4.24 -1.11
C THR A 18 0.46 -5.34 -1.20
N MET A 19 0.69 -5.84 -2.41
CA MET A 19 1.75 -6.81 -2.67
C MET A 19 3.16 -6.23 -2.47
N ARG A 20 3.29 -4.90 -2.39
CA ARG A 20 4.56 -4.24 -2.06
C ARG A 20 4.96 -4.39 -0.59
N LEU A 21 3.98 -4.58 0.30
CA LEU A 21 4.17 -4.78 1.74
C LEU A 21 3.39 -6.04 2.15
N PRO A 22 3.85 -7.24 1.74
CA PRO A 22 3.15 -8.47 2.06
C PRO A 22 3.06 -8.65 3.58
N GLY A 23 1.85 -8.95 4.07
CA GLY A 23 1.57 -9.11 5.50
C GLY A 23 1.29 -7.79 6.24
N TYR A 24 1.31 -6.64 5.57
CA TYR A 24 0.88 -5.37 6.15
C TYR A 24 -0.50 -4.95 5.62
N THR A 25 -1.45 -4.79 6.55
CA THR A 25 -2.80 -4.32 6.28
C THR A 25 -3.03 -3.00 7.00
N ALA A 26 -3.38 -1.95 6.27
CA ALA A 26 -3.70 -0.65 6.84
C ALA A 26 -5.19 -0.53 7.09
N TYR A 27 -5.59 -0.23 8.34
CA TYR A 27 -6.99 -0.01 8.70
C TYR A 27 -7.32 1.47 8.88
N GLY A 28 -8.53 1.86 8.47
CA GLY A 28 -9.08 3.21 8.65
C GLY A 28 -10.59 3.19 8.89
N ARG A 29 -11.14 4.28 9.44
CA ARG A 29 -12.60 4.44 9.63
C ARG A 29 -13.32 4.83 8.33
N SER A 30 -12.56 5.24 7.31
CA SER A 30 -13.03 5.53 5.96
C SER A 30 -12.06 4.95 4.92
N GLU A 31 -12.52 4.82 3.67
CA GLU A 31 -11.67 4.44 2.52
C GLU A 31 -10.43 5.33 2.43
N GLU A 32 -10.65 6.64 2.52
CA GLU A 32 -9.60 7.64 2.42
C GLU A 32 -8.54 7.48 3.52
N GLU A 33 -8.97 7.15 4.74
CA GLU A 33 -8.03 6.95 5.85
C GLU A 33 -7.19 5.69 5.66
N ALA A 34 -7.81 4.55 5.31
CA ALA A 34 -7.10 3.31 5.06
C ALA A 34 -6.10 3.46 3.89
N MET A 35 -6.55 4.14 2.84
CA MET A 35 -5.76 4.38 1.64
C MET A 35 -4.62 5.39 1.87
N LYS A 36 -4.82 6.42 2.70
CA LYS A 36 -3.73 7.31 3.14
C LYS A 36 -2.69 6.54 3.94
N ARG A 37 -3.11 5.72 4.91
CA ARG A 37 -2.20 4.95 5.77
C ARG A 37 -1.33 3.96 5.00
N ILE A 38 -1.88 3.23 4.03
CA ILE A 38 -1.09 2.29 3.22
C ILE A 38 -0.09 3.05 2.33
N ARG A 39 -0.46 4.23 1.80
CA ARG A 39 0.46 5.06 1.00
C ARG A 39 1.60 5.64 1.84
N ASP A 40 1.29 6.12 3.04
CA ASP A 40 2.28 6.61 4.00
C ASP A 40 3.26 5.48 4.36
N ALA A 41 2.74 4.27 4.64
CA ALA A 41 3.57 3.09 4.91
C ALA A 41 4.47 2.73 3.72
N ILE A 42 3.92 2.61 2.50
CA ILE A 42 4.73 2.34 1.30
C ILE A 42 5.82 3.39 1.13
N THR A 43 5.52 4.67 1.34
CA THR A 43 6.50 5.76 1.19
C THR A 43 7.59 5.67 2.25
N MET A 44 7.24 5.27 3.47
CA MET A 44 8.19 5.08 4.56
C MET A 44 9.13 3.89 4.31
N TYR A 45 8.62 2.76 3.81
CA TYR A 45 9.41 1.55 3.55
C TYR A 45 10.13 1.57 2.20
N PHE A 46 9.58 2.26 1.20
CA PHE A 46 10.11 2.41 -0.15
C PHE A 46 10.24 3.90 -0.54
N PRO A 47 11.08 4.68 0.16
CA PRO A 47 11.18 6.13 -0.05
C PRO A 47 11.74 6.50 -1.43
N CYS A 48 12.54 5.63 -2.05
CA CYS A 48 13.09 5.82 -3.39
C CYS A 48 12.10 5.42 -4.51
N GLY A 49 10.92 4.91 -4.16
CA GLY A 49 9.99 4.31 -5.13
C GLY A 49 10.46 2.95 -5.64
N GLU A 50 9.83 2.46 -6.71
CA GLU A 50 10.35 1.30 -7.43
C GLU A 50 11.69 1.70 -8.05
N CYS A 51 12.79 1.03 -7.64
CA CYS A 51 14.02 1.07 -8.41
C CYS A 51 13.66 0.62 -9.81
N LYS A 52 13.59 1.56 -10.77
CA LYS A 52 13.53 1.18 -12.18
C LYS A 52 14.74 0.31 -12.40
N GLU A 53 14.51 -0.95 -12.74
CA GLU A 53 15.57 -1.87 -13.16
C GLU A 53 16.45 -1.08 -14.12
N ALA A 54 17.74 -1.00 -13.81
CA ALA A 54 18.70 -0.34 -14.67
C ALA A 54 18.66 -1.08 -16.02
N GLU A 55 17.93 -0.53 -16.99
CA GLU A 55 17.91 -1.04 -18.34
C GLU A 55 19.35 -0.95 -18.88
N GLY A 56 19.95 -2.11 -19.14
CA GLY A 56 21.11 -2.24 -20.01
C GLY A 56 22.48 -2.09 -19.35
N GLY A 57 22.90 -3.10 -18.59
CA GLY A 57 24.31 -3.46 -18.52
C GLY A 57 24.60 -4.61 -19.48
N HIS A 58 25.05 -4.29 -20.70
CA HIS A 58 25.78 -5.23 -21.56
C HIS A 58 27.02 -4.51 -22.11
#